data_AF-A0A8S1JQV9-F1
#
_entry.id   AF-A0A8S1JQV9-F1
#
_cell.length_a   1.000
_cell.length_b   1.000
_cell.length_c   1.000
_cell.angle_alpha   90.00
_cell.angle_beta   90.00
_cell.angle_gamma   90.00
#
_symmetry.space_group_name_H-M   'P 1'
#
loop_
_entity.id
_entity.type
_entity.pdbx_description
1 polymer ?
#
loop_
_entity_poly.entity_id
_entity_poly.type
_entity_poly.pdbx_seq_one_letter_code
_entity_poly.pdbx_strand_id
1 'polypeptide(L)'
;MPPKTQKQKEEEAAKLAEEQRLREEEEERQRKELEKYKITKLNSTNLPLPITKYYIDYVYPHSESHKATIEYLHKLAEISNCKDQLRDVDLQITADVLINDLIFSKSLKGLNDESVQVLLNILFLSFTNNNNKFSQEMRYNNTIQQKNKVTDAELFNNLLKVHAEVGYFRSMHILLIKDHFQIYLNHLDLIDQAFKSDQRTLELHMDLQIEMPLSQLPLDEALIYRPFEQKPEDDGQIQTVDQEDQQALPEPTDEELLDPIIMEAIQRKLDLAKQELEDKLISRQKDMEEKLMSMATKKK
;
A
#
# COMPACT_ATOMS: atom_id res chain seq x y z
N MET A 1 -31.22 6.19 -46.19
CA MET A 1 -29.87 6.62 -45.76
C MET A 1 -28.90 6.28 -46.88
N PRO A 2 -28.06 7.20 -47.36
CA PRO A 2 -27.10 6.88 -48.40
C PRO A 2 -26.01 5.93 -47.86
N PRO A 3 -25.53 4.97 -48.66
CA PRO A 3 -24.52 3.99 -48.23
C PRO A 3 -23.16 4.68 -47.97
N LYS A 4 -22.54 4.41 -46.82
CA LYS A 4 -21.19 4.91 -46.48
C LYS A 4 -20.18 4.52 -47.57
N THR A 5 -19.37 5.48 -48.00
CA THR A 5 -18.28 5.28 -48.98
C THR A 5 -17.20 4.35 -48.43
N GLN A 6 -16.53 3.58 -49.30
CA GLN A 6 -15.47 2.62 -48.91
C GLN A 6 -14.40 3.24 -48.00
N LYS A 7 -13.99 4.49 -48.27
CA LYS A 7 -13.07 5.26 -47.43
C LYS A 7 -13.57 5.51 -46.00
N GLN A 8 -14.87 5.74 -45.80
CA GLN A 8 -15.44 5.93 -44.46
C GLN A 8 -15.47 4.61 -43.67
N LYS A 9 -15.60 3.47 -44.35
CA LYS A 9 -15.51 2.15 -43.71
C LYS A 9 -14.07 1.79 -43.34
N GLU A 10 -13.10 2.15 -44.18
CA GLU A 10 -11.67 1.96 -43.90
C GLU A 10 -11.18 2.87 -42.75
N GLU A 11 -11.64 4.12 -42.70
CA GLU A 11 -11.31 5.05 -41.60
C GLU A 11 -11.99 4.65 -40.28
N GLU A 12 -13.24 4.18 -40.31
CA GLU A 12 -13.90 3.62 -39.12
C GLU A 12 -13.22 2.33 -38.64
N ALA A 13 -12.76 1.46 -39.55
CA ALA A 13 -12.03 0.24 -39.20
C ALA A 13 -10.64 0.54 -38.62
N ALA A 14 -9.93 1.55 -39.14
CA ALA A 14 -8.65 2.01 -38.62
C ALA A 14 -8.80 2.61 -37.21
N LYS A 15 -9.83 3.44 -36.99
CA LYS A 15 -10.15 3.98 -35.64
C LYS A 15 -10.49 2.87 -34.65
N LEU A 16 -11.24 1.85 -35.07
CA LEU A 16 -11.58 0.71 -34.21
C LEU A 16 -10.35 -0.13 -33.86
N ALA A 17 -9.42 -0.31 -34.79
CA ALA A 17 -8.18 -1.05 -34.58
C ALA A 17 -7.20 -0.30 -33.66
N GLU A 18 -7.12 1.02 -33.79
CA GLU A 18 -6.31 1.87 -32.90
C GLU A 18 -6.89 1.89 -31.47
N GLU A 19 -8.22 2.00 -31.34
CA GLU A 19 -8.91 1.92 -30.05
C GLU A 19 -8.74 0.54 -29.39
N GLN A 20 -8.80 -0.55 -30.15
CA GLN A 20 -8.50 -1.90 -29.64
C GLN A 20 -7.06 -2.02 -29.15
N ARG A 21 -6.09 -1.51 -29.90
CA ARG A 21 -4.68 -1.54 -29.49
C ARG A 21 -4.42 -0.76 -28.20
N LEU A 22 -5.06 0.40 -28.04
CA LEU A 22 -4.96 1.21 -26.82
C LEU A 22 -5.58 0.48 -25.61
N ARG A 23 -6.72 -0.20 -25.79
CA ARG A 23 -7.31 -1.01 -24.71
C ARG A 23 -6.43 -2.18 -24.30
N GLU A 24 -5.86 -2.90 -25.27
CA GLU A 24 -4.95 -4.02 -25.00
C GLU A 24 -3.71 -3.56 -24.23
N GLU A 25 -3.14 -2.39 -24.60
CA GLU A 25 -1.99 -1.81 -23.91
C GLU A 25 -2.33 -1.36 -22.48
N GLU A 26 -3.51 -0.77 -22.26
CA GLU A 26 -3.97 -0.38 -20.94
C GLU A 26 -4.26 -1.59 -20.05
N GLU A 27 -4.90 -2.64 -20.58
CA GLU A 27 -5.12 -3.90 -19.87
C GLU A 27 -3.81 -4.60 -19.50
N GLU A 28 -2.81 -4.60 -20.39
CA GLU A 28 -1.50 -5.18 -20.11
C GLU A 28 -0.77 -4.40 -19.00
N ARG A 29 -0.86 -3.06 -19.02
CA ARG A 29 -0.31 -2.21 -17.96
C ARG A 29 -0.97 -2.48 -16.62
N GLN A 30 -2.31 -2.56 -16.58
CA GLN A 30 -3.05 -2.89 -15.37
C GLN A 30 -2.69 -4.29 -14.85
N ARG A 31 -2.53 -5.27 -15.74
CA ARG A 31 -2.12 -6.62 -15.37
C ARG A 31 -0.73 -6.65 -14.74
N LYS A 32 0.26 -5.97 -15.33
CA LYS A 32 1.61 -5.86 -14.77
C LYS A 32 1.61 -5.14 -13.42
N GLU A 33 0.75 -4.14 -13.25
CA GLU A 33 0.60 -3.46 -11.97
C GLU A 33 0.06 -4.40 -10.88
N LEU A 34 -0.97 -5.19 -11.21
CA LEU A 34 -1.56 -6.16 -10.29
C LEU A 34 -0.60 -7.31 -9.93
N GLU A 35 0.33 -7.66 -10.81
CA GLU A 35 1.34 -8.70 -10.52
C GLU A 35 2.22 -8.36 -9.32
N LYS A 36 2.46 -7.07 -9.05
CA LYS A 36 3.23 -6.60 -7.88
C LYS A 36 2.61 -7.02 -6.55
N TYR A 37 1.28 -7.16 -6.52
CA TYR A 37 0.49 -7.50 -5.34
C TYR A 37 0.05 -8.96 -5.31
N LYS A 38 0.49 -9.76 -6.30
CA LYS A 38 0.06 -11.15 -6.44
C LYS A 38 0.55 -11.97 -5.26
N ILE A 39 -0.41 -12.51 -4.53
CA ILE A 39 -0.17 -13.31 -3.34
C ILE A 39 0.22 -14.71 -3.76
N THR A 40 1.49 -15.04 -3.55
CA THR A 40 2.06 -16.34 -3.86
C THR A 40 2.11 -17.21 -2.60
N LYS A 41 2.42 -18.49 -2.77
CA LYS A 41 2.67 -19.41 -1.66
C LYS A 41 4.10 -19.92 -1.72
N LEU A 42 4.72 -20.08 -0.55
CA LEU A 42 6.02 -20.69 -0.43
C LEU A 42 5.91 -22.18 -0.78
N ASN A 43 6.70 -22.65 -1.74
CA ASN A 43 6.58 -24.02 -2.23
C ASN A 43 6.88 -25.09 -1.16
N SER A 44 7.74 -24.77 -0.19
CA SER A 44 8.17 -25.70 0.86
C SER A 44 7.14 -25.91 1.97
N THR A 45 6.42 -24.86 2.37
CA THR A 45 5.52 -24.88 3.53
C THR A 45 4.08 -24.51 3.21
N ASN A 46 3.79 -24.16 1.95
CA ASN A 46 2.52 -23.56 1.51
C ASN A 46 2.14 -22.26 2.25
N LEU A 47 3.10 -21.59 2.91
CA LEU A 47 2.87 -20.31 3.57
C LEU A 47 2.45 -19.26 2.52
N PRO A 48 1.30 -18.60 2.67
CA PRO A 48 0.94 -17.49 1.80
C PRO A 48 1.82 -16.27 2.09
N LEU A 49 2.15 -15.52 1.04
CA LEU A 49 3.04 -14.35 1.09
C LEU A 49 2.29 -13.08 0.64
N PRO A 50 1.33 -12.58 1.43
CA PRO A 50 0.65 -11.31 1.14
C PRO A 50 1.61 -10.11 1.14
N ILE A 51 2.66 -10.17 1.94
CA ILE A 51 3.74 -9.18 1.89
C ILE A 51 4.78 -9.67 0.87
N THR A 52 4.67 -9.09 -0.32
CA THR A 52 5.45 -9.48 -1.50
C THR A 52 6.88 -8.92 -1.45
N LYS A 53 7.75 -9.39 -2.35
CA LYS A 53 9.08 -8.79 -2.53
C LYS A 53 8.99 -7.33 -2.95
N TYR A 54 7.95 -6.98 -3.72
CA TYR A 54 7.70 -5.59 -4.11
C TYR A 54 7.60 -4.65 -2.89
N TYR A 55 6.97 -5.10 -1.81
CA TYR A 55 6.93 -4.33 -0.57
C TYR A 55 8.33 -4.05 0.00
N ILE A 56 9.15 -5.11 0.12
CA ILE A 56 10.48 -5.03 0.75
C ILE A 56 11.48 -4.22 -0.09
N ASP A 57 11.40 -4.37 -1.40
CA ASP A 57 12.39 -3.84 -2.35
C ASP A 57 12.04 -2.42 -2.83
N TYR A 58 10.75 -2.05 -2.87
CA TYR A 58 10.31 -0.78 -3.47
C TYR A 58 9.39 0.07 -2.57
N VAL A 59 8.49 -0.53 -1.79
CA VAL A 59 7.56 0.24 -0.94
C VAL A 59 8.25 0.75 0.32
N TYR A 60 8.90 -0.13 1.06
CA TYR A 60 9.57 0.24 2.31
C TYR A 60 10.76 1.20 2.11
N PRO A 61 11.63 1.04 1.09
CA PRO A 61 12.73 1.98 0.87
C PRO A 61 12.31 3.35 0.31
N HIS A 62 11.02 3.53 0.00
CA HIS A 62 10.49 4.79 -0.51
C HIS A 62 10.69 5.92 0.52
N SER A 63 10.92 7.15 0.05
CA SER A 63 11.13 8.32 0.90
C SER A 63 9.94 8.60 1.84
N GLU A 64 8.73 8.35 1.35
CA GLU A 64 7.49 8.37 2.12
C GLU A 64 7.02 6.94 2.49
N SER A 65 7.88 6.13 3.12
CA SER A 65 7.64 4.70 3.39
C SER A 65 6.31 4.41 4.10
N HIS A 66 5.92 5.26 5.06
CA HIS A 66 4.66 5.12 5.79
C HIS A 66 3.43 5.28 4.87
N LYS A 67 3.41 6.33 4.05
CA LYS A 67 2.32 6.58 3.09
C LYS A 67 2.27 5.49 2.01
N ALA A 68 3.43 5.11 1.47
CA ALA A 68 3.53 4.04 0.49
C ALA A 68 3.06 2.68 1.05
N THR A 69 3.35 2.41 2.33
CA THR A 69 2.87 1.20 3.02
C THR A 69 1.34 1.19 3.16
N ILE A 70 0.74 2.33 3.51
CA ILE A 70 -0.73 2.45 3.58
C ILE A 70 -1.36 2.22 2.21
N GLU A 71 -0.81 2.83 1.15
CA GLU A 71 -1.29 2.60 -0.23
C GLU A 71 -1.15 1.14 -0.66
N TYR A 72 -0.05 0.49 -0.29
CA TYR A 72 0.16 -0.95 -0.52
C TYR A 72 -0.91 -1.80 0.18
N LEU A 73 -1.19 -1.51 1.45
CA LEU A 73 -2.23 -2.21 2.23
C LEU A 73 -3.64 -1.96 1.68
N HIS A 74 -3.95 -0.74 1.24
CA HIS A 74 -5.21 -0.45 0.55
C HIS A 74 -5.37 -1.30 -0.70
N LYS A 75 -4.33 -1.41 -1.53
CA LYS A 75 -4.38 -2.21 -2.75
C LYS A 75 -4.55 -3.70 -2.45
N LEU A 76 -3.85 -4.22 -1.43
CA LEU A 76 -4.04 -5.60 -0.96
C LEU A 76 -5.47 -5.86 -0.47
N ALA A 77 -6.05 -4.92 0.28
CA ALA A 77 -7.43 -5.02 0.77
C ALA A 77 -8.45 -4.95 -0.37
N GLU A 78 -8.20 -4.12 -1.39
CA GLU A 78 -9.01 -4.04 -2.61
C GLU A 78 -8.99 -5.37 -3.38
N ILE A 79 -7.80 -5.94 -3.61
CA ILE A 79 -7.63 -7.23 -4.30
C ILE A 79 -8.32 -8.36 -3.53
N SER A 80 -8.33 -8.27 -2.20
CA SER A 80 -8.95 -9.27 -1.32
C SER A 80 -10.44 -8.99 -1.04
N ASN A 81 -11.02 -7.97 -1.68
CA ASN A 81 -12.42 -7.52 -1.54
C ASN A 81 -12.85 -7.11 -0.12
N CYS A 82 -11.91 -6.77 0.76
CA CYS A 82 -12.19 -6.42 2.15
C CYS A 82 -11.98 -4.92 2.46
N LYS A 83 -11.67 -4.10 1.44
CA LYS A 83 -11.38 -2.67 1.61
C LYS A 83 -12.49 -1.92 2.37
N ASP A 84 -13.75 -2.21 2.06
CA ASP A 84 -14.90 -1.53 2.67
C ASP A 84 -15.13 -1.89 4.15
N GLN A 85 -14.44 -2.92 4.65
CA GLN A 85 -14.52 -3.38 6.04
C GLN A 85 -13.43 -2.78 6.94
N LEU A 86 -12.40 -2.20 6.32
CA LEU A 86 -11.26 -1.61 7.00
C LEU A 86 -11.37 -0.09 6.98
N ARG A 87 -11.24 0.53 8.16
CA ARG A 87 -11.14 1.98 8.27
C ARG A 87 -9.72 2.43 7.98
N ASP A 88 -9.53 3.70 7.64
CA ASP A 88 -8.21 4.27 7.41
C ASP A 88 -7.28 4.13 8.63
N VAL A 89 -7.83 4.27 9.85
CA VAL A 89 -7.07 4.05 11.09
C VAL A 89 -6.61 2.61 11.24
N ASP A 90 -7.39 1.64 10.74
CA ASP A 90 -7.05 0.22 10.81
C ASP A 90 -5.82 -0.07 9.93
N LEU A 91 -5.75 0.60 8.78
CA LEU A 91 -4.64 0.51 7.83
C LEU A 91 -3.40 1.27 8.31
N GLN A 92 -3.57 2.41 9.00
CA GLN A 92 -2.46 3.13 9.64
C GLN A 92 -1.77 2.27 10.71
N ILE A 93 -2.54 1.71 11.64
CA ILE A 93 -1.99 0.83 12.69
C ILE A 93 -1.28 -0.37 12.07
N THR A 94 -1.89 -0.98 11.04
CA THR A 94 -1.29 -2.12 10.34
C THR A 94 0.01 -1.72 9.62
N ALA A 95 0.08 -0.51 9.06
CA ALA A 95 1.29 0.00 8.41
C ALA A 95 2.42 0.18 9.42
N ASP A 96 2.15 0.76 10.59
CA ASP A 96 3.13 0.94 11.66
C ASP A 96 3.69 -0.40 12.15
N VAL A 97 2.81 -1.37 12.40
CA VAL A 97 3.19 -2.74 12.79
C VAL A 97 4.08 -3.37 11.72
N LEU A 98 3.69 -3.28 10.45
CA LEU A 98 4.44 -3.90 9.35
C LEU A 98 5.83 -3.27 9.16
N ILE A 99 5.93 -1.95 9.31
CA ILE A 99 7.20 -1.22 9.24
C ILE A 99 8.12 -1.66 10.38
N ASN A 100 7.60 -1.74 11.60
CA ASN A 100 8.36 -2.21 12.77
C ASN A 100 8.81 -3.66 12.62
N ASP A 101 7.96 -4.54 12.09
CA ASP A 101 8.31 -5.94 11.78
C ASP A 101 9.44 -6.05 10.78
N LEU A 102 9.44 -5.21 9.74
CA LEU A 102 10.49 -5.22 8.74
C LEU A 102 11.81 -4.66 9.30
N ILE A 103 11.76 -3.59 10.10
CA ILE A 103 12.94 -3.04 10.81
C ILE A 103 13.54 -4.12 11.71
N PHE A 104 12.71 -4.76 12.55
CA PHE A 104 13.14 -5.85 13.41
C PHE A 104 13.77 -6.99 12.59
N SER A 105 13.09 -7.46 11.54
CA SER A 105 13.57 -8.58 10.71
C SER A 105 14.91 -8.27 10.05
N LYS A 106 15.11 -7.04 9.54
CA LYS A 106 16.39 -6.60 8.93
C LYS A 106 17.51 -6.37 9.96
N SER A 107 17.17 -6.12 11.23
CA SER A 107 18.16 -5.98 12.31
C SER A 107 18.79 -7.32 12.74
N LEU A 108 18.13 -8.44 12.43
CA LEU A 108 18.63 -9.78 12.76
C LEU A 108 19.85 -10.14 11.91
N LYS A 109 21.02 -10.16 12.55
CA LYS A 109 22.29 -10.46 11.88
C LYS A 109 22.29 -11.86 11.24
N GLY A 110 22.52 -11.90 9.93
CA GLY A 110 22.68 -13.16 9.19
C GLY A 110 21.38 -13.80 8.71
N LEU A 111 20.25 -13.07 8.77
CA LEU A 111 19.06 -13.37 7.99
C LEU A 111 19.27 -12.95 6.52
N ASN A 112 18.87 -13.78 5.56
CA ASN A 112 18.85 -13.41 4.15
C ASN A 112 17.47 -12.82 3.78
N ASP A 113 17.36 -12.20 2.59
CA ASP A 113 16.13 -11.53 2.16
C ASP A 113 14.91 -12.45 2.09
N GLU A 114 15.12 -13.73 1.73
CA GLU A 114 14.05 -14.72 1.69
C GLU A 114 13.53 -15.03 3.11
N SER A 115 14.42 -15.23 4.08
CA SER A 115 14.07 -15.44 5.48
C SER A 115 13.43 -14.20 6.10
N VAL A 116 13.85 -13.00 5.70
CA VAL A 116 13.18 -11.73 6.09
C VAL A 116 11.75 -11.72 5.57
N GLN A 117 11.54 -12.05 4.29
CA GLN A 117 10.20 -12.11 3.72
C GLN A 117 9.32 -13.15 4.43
N VAL A 118 9.86 -14.34 4.73
CA VAL A 118 9.14 -15.38 5.45
C VAL A 118 8.78 -14.90 6.86
N LEU A 119 9.72 -14.32 7.61
CA LEU A 119 9.47 -13.82 8.97
C LEU A 119 8.38 -12.74 8.98
N LEU A 120 8.48 -11.77 8.07
CA LEU A 120 7.52 -10.69 7.93
C LEU A 120 6.09 -11.22 7.69
N ASN A 121 5.97 -12.23 6.81
CA ASN A 121 4.66 -12.86 6.55
C ASN A 121 4.17 -13.71 7.73
N ILE A 122 5.05 -14.38 8.48
CA ILE A 122 4.66 -15.10 9.71
C ILE A 122 4.09 -14.12 10.74
N LEU A 123 4.75 -12.99 10.96
CA LEU A 123 4.31 -11.95 11.90
C LEU A 123 2.98 -11.34 11.45
N PHE A 124 2.88 -10.93 10.18
CA PHE A 124 1.68 -10.34 9.60
C PHE A 124 0.46 -11.29 9.66
N LEU A 125 0.65 -12.57 9.31
CA LEU A 125 -0.44 -13.56 9.37
C LEU A 125 -0.85 -13.88 10.80
N SER A 126 0.09 -13.87 11.74
CA SER A 126 -0.21 -14.06 13.17
C SER A 126 -0.97 -12.86 13.74
N PHE A 127 -0.59 -11.64 13.37
CA PHE A 127 -1.28 -10.40 13.74
C PHE A 127 -2.72 -10.34 13.21
N THR A 128 -2.95 -10.79 11.97
CA THR A 128 -4.27 -10.70 11.31
C THR A 128 -5.19 -11.90 11.60
N ASN A 129 -4.73 -12.93 12.30
CA ASN A 129 -5.43 -14.21 12.45
C ASN A 129 -6.75 -14.13 13.25
N ASN A 130 -6.76 -13.49 14.43
CA ASN A 130 -7.98 -13.34 15.22
C ASN A 130 -8.73 -12.01 14.98
N ASN A 131 -8.21 -11.13 14.12
CA ASN A 131 -8.89 -9.89 13.81
C ASN A 131 -10.10 -10.17 12.90
N ASN A 132 -11.31 -10.10 13.44
CA ASN A 132 -12.55 -10.41 12.71
C ASN A 132 -12.71 -9.67 11.36
N LYS A 133 -12.12 -8.47 11.22
CA LYS A 133 -12.17 -7.68 9.98
C LYS A 133 -11.19 -8.20 8.91
N PHE A 134 -10.03 -8.72 9.32
CA PHE A 134 -9.03 -9.28 8.40
C PHE A 134 -9.23 -10.79 8.17
N SER A 135 -9.61 -11.54 9.21
CA SER A 135 -9.59 -13.00 9.22
C SER A 135 -10.71 -13.66 8.42
N GLN A 136 -11.84 -12.97 8.21
CA GLN A 136 -12.97 -13.54 7.48
C GLN A 136 -12.79 -13.50 5.94
N GLU A 137 -12.02 -12.54 5.43
CA GLU A 137 -11.93 -12.26 3.97
C GLU A 137 -10.55 -12.37 3.35
N MET A 138 -9.47 -12.07 4.09
CA MET A 138 -8.08 -12.27 3.64
C MET A 138 -7.68 -13.76 3.74
N ARG A 139 -8.56 -14.71 3.36
CA ARG A 139 -8.40 -16.17 3.55
C ARG A 139 -7.21 -16.75 2.79
N TYR A 140 -6.01 -16.43 3.23
CA TYR A 140 -4.77 -16.91 2.67
C TYR A 140 -4.48 -18.36 3.06
N ASN A 141 -5.15 -18.82 4.13
CA ASN A 141 -5.02 -20.16 4.69
C ASN A 141 -6.36 -20.92 4.67
N ASN A 142 -6.75 -21.46 3.50
CA ASN A 142 -7.69 -22.59 3.44
C ASN A 142 -7.15 -23.83 4.20
N THR A 143 -5.86 -23.84 4.56
CA THR A 143 -5.17 -24.96 5.23
C THR A 143 -5.23 -24.92 6.76
N ILE A 144 -5.51 -23.77 7.40
CA ILE A 144 -5.45 -23.64 8.86
C ILE A 144 -6.80 -23.24 9.48
N GLN A 145 -7.60 -22.44 8.78
CA GLN A 145 -8.82 -21.85 9.35
C GLN A 145 -10.03 -22.80 9.46
N GLN A 146 -9.98 -24.03 8.92
CA GLN A 146 -11.19 -24.84 8.84
C GLN A 146 -11.54 -25.69 10.07
N LYS A 147 -10.72 -25.78 11.13
CA LYS A 147 -11.07 -26.70 12.25
C LYS A 147 -10.88 -26.25 13.69
N ASN A 148 -10.17 -25.19 14.03
CA ASN A 148 -10.11 -24.71 15.43
C ASN A 148 -9.81 -23.20 15.47
N LYS A 149 -10.43 -22.48 16.42
CA LYS A 149 -10.02 -21.13 16.80
C LYS A 149 -8.65 -21.22 17.49
N VAL A 150 -7.59 -21.25 16.69
CA VAL A 150 -6.20 -21.26 17.17
C VAL A 150 -5.84 -19.84 17.60
N THR A 151 -5.28 -19.68 18.80
CA THR A 151 -4.82 -18.38 19.29
C THR A 151 -3.66 -17.84 18.44
N ASP A 152 -3.44 -16.51 18.43
CA ASP A 152 -2.36 -15.92 17.63
C ASP A 152 -0.98 -16.44 18.06
N ALA A 153 -0.81 -16.69 19.36
CA ALA A 153 0.39 -17.32 19.91
C ALA A 153 0.61 -18.75 19.42
N GLU A 154 -0.45 -19.57 19.36
CA GLU A 154 -0.34 -20.94 18.84
C GLU A 154 -0.04 -20.95 17.34
N LEU A 155 -0.71 -20.09 16.56
CA LEU A 155 -0.43 -19.95 15.13
C LEU A 155 1.01 -19.53 14.89
N PHE A 156 1.47 -18.48 15.58
CA PHE A 156 2.83 -17.98 15.49
C PHE A 156 3.86 -19.05 15.82
N ASN A 157 3.69 -19.74 16.96
CA ASN A 157 4.64 -20.79 17.37
C ASN A 157 4.67 -21.95 16.37
N ASN A 158 3.52 -22.33 15.81
CA ASN A 158 3.46 -23.37 14.78
C ASN A 158 4.17 -22.94 13.49
N LEU A 159 3.88 -21.73 12.99
CA LEU A 159 4.53 -21.20 11.79
C LEU A 159 6.04 -21.04 12.00
N LEU A 160 6.47 -20.47 13.12
CA LEU A 160 7.89 -20.30 13.44
C LEU A 160 8.60 -21.65 13.49
N LYS A 161 8.00 -22.66 14.12
CA LYS A 161 8.56 -24.02 14.21
C LYS A 161 8.73 -24.64 12.83
N VAL A 162 7.68 -24.65 12.01
CA VAL A 162 7.71 -25.24 10.66
C VAL A 162 8.81 -24.60 9.80
N HIS A 163 8.94 -23.27 9.84
CA HIS A 163 9.92 -22.58 9.01
C HIS A 163 11.35 -22.65 9.58
N ALA A 164 11.50 -22.78 10.90
CA ALA A 164 12.79 -23.11 11.52
C ALA A 164 13.29 -24.50 11.12
N GLU A 165 12.40 -25.50 11.06
CA GLU A 165 12.73 -26.87 10.63
C GLU A 165 13.18 -26.94 9.16
N VAL A 166 12.62 -26.08 8.29
CA VAL A 166 13.01 -25.95 6.88
C VAL A 166 14.34 -25.18 6.72
N GLY A 167 14.82 -24.51 7.77
CA GLY A 167 16.13 -23.84 7.78
C GLY A 167 16.08 -22.33 7.52
N TYR A 168 14.89 -21.70 7.50
CA TYR A 168 14.78 -20.24 7.36
C TYR A 168 15.36 -19.49 8.56
N PHE A 169 15.32 -20.09 9.76
CA PHE A 169 15.77 -19.47 11.00
C PHE A 169 16.79 -20.33 11.73
N ARG A 170 17.88 -19.72 12.17
CA ARG A 170 18.88 -20.35 13.04
C ARG A 170 18.43 -20.27 14.49
N SER A 171 18.92 -21.16 15.33
CA SER A 171 18.59 -21.20 16.77
C SER A 171 18.81 -19.86 17.48
N MET A 172 19.83 -19.10 17.06
CA MET A 172 20.13 -17.76 17.60
C MET A 172 19.05 -16.71 17.32
N HIS A 173 18.22 -16.89 16.27
CA HIS A 173 17.16 -15.94 15.93
C HIS A 173 15.86 -16.23 16.69
N ILE A 174 15.62 -17.50 17.07
CA ILE A 174 14.32 -17.95 17.58
C ILE A 174 13.89 -17.20 18.84
N LEU A 175 14.82 -16.95 19.77
CA LEU A 175 14.51 -16.23 21.01
C LEU A 175 14.11 -14.79 20.71
N LEU A 176 14.90 -14.08 19.90
CA LEU A 176 14.64 -12.69 19.51
C LEU A 176 13.28 -12.55 18.79
N ILE A 177 12.97 -13.49 17.88
CA ILE A 177 11.70 -13.50 17.15
C ILE A 177 10.52 -13.69 18.10
N LYS A 178 10.66 -14.57 19.10
CA LYS A 178 9.63 -14.79 20.12
C LYS A 178 9.44 -13.57 21.02
N ASP A 179 10.53 -12.95 21.44
CA ASP A 179 10.49 -11.76 22.30
C ASP A 179 9.79 -10.60 21.58
N HIS A 180 10.12 -10.37 20.31
CA HIS A 180 9.43 -9.38 19.46
C HIS A 180 7.93 -9.67 19.33
N PHE A 181 7.55 -10.93 19.10
CA PHE A 181 6.13 -11.29 19.02
C PHE A 181 5.39 -11.13 20.36
N GLN A 182 6.07 -11.36 21.48
CA GLN A 182 5.48 -11.17 22.80
C GLN A 182 5.12 -9.71 23.07
N ILE A 183 5.89 -8.75 22.52
CA ILE A 183 5.57 -7.32 22.59
C ILE A 183 4.20 -7.09 21.92
N TYR A 184 3.94 -7.64 20.73
CA TYR A 184 2.62 -7.53 20.10
C TYR A 184 1.49 -8.10 20.95
N LEU A 185 1.69 -9.26 21.56
CA LEU A 185 0.67 -9.85 22.43
C LEU A 185 0.38 -8.99 23.66
N ASN A 186 1.42 -8.37 24.23
CA ASN A 186 1.28 -7.50 25.40
C ASN A 186 0.55 -6.19 25.07
N HIS A 187 0.74 -5.67 23.86
CA HIS A 187 0.05 -4.47 23.39
C HIS A 187 -1.25 -4.77 22.63
N LEU A 188 -1.66 -6.05 22.56
CA LEU A 188 -2.85 -6.45 21.81
C LEU A 188 -4.10 -5.74 22.33
N ASP A 189 -4.25 -5.58 23.64
CA ASP A 189 -5.39 -4.89 24.25
C ASP A 189 -5.43 -3.39 23.87
N LEU A 190 -4.28 -2.72 23.79
CA LEU A 190 -4.15 -1.34 23.33
C LEU A 190 -4.48 -1.21 21.84
N ILE A 191 -3.97 -2.15 21.04
CA ILE A 191 -4.27 -2.27 19.61
C ILE A 191 -5.78 -2.49 19.40
N ASP A 192 -6.39 -3.39 20.17
CA ASP A 192 -7.82 -3.70 20.14
C ASP A 192 -8.68 -2.51 20.57
N GLN A 193 -8.24 -1.76 21.57
CA GLN A 193 -8.90 -0.53 22.01
C GLN A 193 -8.84 0.54 20.94
N ALA A 194 -7.69 0.76 20.31
CA ALA A 194 -7.55 1.67 19.17
C ALA A 194 -8.44 1.24 17.98
N PHE A 195 -8.53 -0.07 17.72
CA PHE A 195 -9.47 -0.62 16.75
C PHE A 195 -10.95 -0.43 17.14
N LYS A 196 -11.30 -0.16 18.40
CA LYS A 196 -12.70 0.01 18.84
C LYS A 196 -13.12 1.47 19.02
N SER A 197 -12.20 2.36 19.40
CA SER A 197 -12.57 3.68 19.94
C SER A 197 -12.61 4.84 18.94
N ASP A 198 -12.18 4.66 17.68
CA ASP A 198 -12.08 5.74 16.67
C ASP A 198 -11.21 6.94 17.13
N GLN A 199 -10.50 6.81 18.26
CA GLN A 199 -9.69 7.85 18.88
C GLN A 199 -8.20 7.64 18.59
N ARG A 200 -7.65 8.67 17.96
CA ARG A 200 -6.31 8.83 17.41
C ARG A 200 -5.17 8.42 18.37
N THR A 201 -4.47 7.35 18.02
CA THR A 201 -3.01 7.28 17.71
C THR A 201 -1.97 7.71 18.77
N LEU A 202 -2.31 8.36 19.88
CA LEU A 202 -1.32 8.92 20.82
C LEU A 202 -0.77 7.89 21.82
N GLU A 203 -1.54 6.89 22.20
CA GLU A 203 -1.12 5.92 23.22
C GLU A 203 -0.27 4.78 22.64
N LEU A 204 -0.56 4.32 21.42
CA LEU A 204 0.22 3.26 20.75
C LEU A 204 1.62 3.72 20.31
N HIS A 205 1.77 4.99 19.92
CA HIS A 205 3.07 5.54 19.52
C HIS A 205 4.06 5.66 20.69
N MET A 206 3.57 5.82 21.93
CA MET A 206 4.45 5.90 23.10
C MET A 206 4.94 4.54 23.58
N ASP A 207 4.14 3.47 23.40
CA ASP A 207 4.49 2.13 23.88
C ASP A 207 5.21 1.26 22.83
N LEU A 208 4.94 1.47 21.53
CA LEU A 208 5.67 0.77 20.45
C LEU A 208 7.05 1.41 20.15
N GLN A 209 7.32 2.60 20.68
CA GLN A 209 8.68 3.11 20.81
C GLN A 209 9.41 2.31 21.89
N ILE A 210 9.80 1.08 21.55
CA ILE A 210 10.93 0.43 22.18
C ILE A 210 12.06 1.45 22.11
N GLU A 211 12.62 1.85 23.26
CA GLU A 211 13.78 2.74 23.36
C GLU A 211 14.90 2.23 22.43
N MET A 212 14.88 2.68 21.18
CA MET A 212 16.00 2.50 20.30
C MET A 212 17.06 3.50 20.77
N PRO A 213 18.32 3.08 20.94
CA PRO A 213 19.41 4.03 20.90
C PRO A 213 19.41 4.58 19.47
N LEU A 214 18.69 5.68 19.24
CA LEU A 214 18.88 6.51 18.06
C LEU A 214 20.38 6.79 18.00
N SER A 215 21.06 6.25 16.99
CA SER A 215 22.43 6.64 16.69
C SER A 215 22.41 8.15 16.54
N GLN A 216 23.03 8.84 17.51
CA GLN A 216 23.11 10.29 17.53
C GLN A 216 23.74 10.73 16.22
N LEU A 217 22.92 11.32 15.33
CA LEU A 217 23.45 12.08 14.21
C LEU A 217 24.36 13.16 14.81
N PRO A 218 25.58 13.38 14.26
CA PRO A 218 26.45 14.44 14.72
C PRO A 218 25.67 15.76 14.75
N LEU A 219 25.75 16.48 15.88
CA LEU A 219 24.98 17.71 16.11
C LEU A 219 25.23 18.80 15.05
N ASP A 220 26.26 18.65 14.21
CA ASP A 220 26.68 19.64 13.23
C ASP A 220 25.77 19.71 11.99
N GLU A 221 24.85 18.76 11.77
CA GLU A 221 23.90 18.81 10.64
C GLU A 221 22.45 19.18 11.04
N ALA A 222 22.17 19.38 12.33
CA ALA A 222 20.80 19.56 12.84
C ALA A 222 20.27 21.02 12.81
N LEU A 223 20.98 21.98 12.19
CA LEU A 223 20.60 23.40 12.27
C LEU A 223 20.66 24.14 10.94
N ILE A 224 19.96 23.70 9.89
CA ILE A 224 19.50 24.64 8.85
C ILE A 224 18.12 24.23 8.34
N TYR A 225 17.07 24.89 8.86
CA TYR A 225 15.78 24.98 8.18
C TYR A 225 15.94 25.91 6.97
N ARG A 226 15.79 25.40 5.74
CA ARG A 226 15.63 26.25 4.54
C ARG A 226 14.16 26.20 4.07
N PRO A 227 13.42 27.31 4.11
CA PRO A 227 12.09 27.40 3.52
C PRO A 227 12.16 27.28 1.99
N PHE A 228 11.07 26.81 1.38
CA PHE A 228 10.90 26.71 -0.07
C PHE A 228 10.69 28.10 -0.71
N GLU A 229 11.61 28.55 -1.57
CA GLU A 229 11.35 29.57 -2.59
C GLU A 229 12.07 29.22 -3.91
N GLN A 230 11.42 29.53 -5.04
CA GLN A 230 11.89 29.30 -6.40
C GLN A 230 12.96 30.32 -6.83
N LYS A 231 14.08 29.79 -7.38
CA LYS A 231 15.18 30.30 -8.26
C LYS A 231 15.24 31.81 -8.61
N PRO A 232 16.44 32.47 -8.65
CA PRO A 232 17.43 32.26 -9.73
C PRO A 232 18.94 32.40 -9.36
N GLU A 233 19.77 31.95 -10.31
CA GLU A 233 21.17 32.28 -10.69
C GLU A 233 22.26 32.71 -9.67
N ASP A 234 23.43 32.07 -9.88
CA ASP A 234 24.83 32.48 -9.66
C ASP A 234 25.26 33.22 -8.38
N ASP A 235 26.18 32.60 -7.62
CA ASP A 235 27.63 32.81 -7.81
C ASP A 235 28.45 32.03 -6.76
N GLY A 236 29.62 31.50 -7.15
CA GLY A 236 30.72 31.28 -6.19
C GLY A 236 31.33 29.87 -6.04
N GLN A 237 31.88 29.34 -7.14
CA GLN A 237 33.23 28.75 -7.26
C GLN A 237 33.77 27.76 -6.21
N ILE A 238 34.10 26.53 -6.66
CA ILE A 238 35.46 25.94 -6.54
C ILE A 238 35.79 25.13 -7.82
N GLN A 239 36.87 25.55 -8.50
CA GLN A 239 37.64 24.91 -9.59
C GLN A 239 38.32 23.61 -9.12
N THR A 240 38.71 22.59 -9.88
CA THR A 240 39.09 22.37 -11.30
C THR A 240 39.27 20.84 -11.46
N VAL A 241 39.02 20.27 -12.65
CA VAL A 241 40.01 19.56 -13.50
C VAL A 241 39.30 19.18 -14.81
N ASP A 242 39.97 19.53 -15.90
CA ASP A 242 39.56 19.52 -17.30
C ASP A 242 39.24 18.13 -17.88
N GLN A 243 38.22 18.08 -18.75
CA GLN A 243 38.21 17.24 -19.95
C GLN A 243 37.36 17.93 -21.03
N GLU A 244 38.04 18.45 -22.05
CA GLU A 244 37.47 18.96 -23.29
C GLU A 244 36.94 17.79 -24.14
N ASP A 245 35.67 17.83 -24.54
CA ASP A 245 35.26 17.88 -25.97
C ASP A 245 33.71 17.91 -26.12
N GLN A 246 33.23 18.96 -26.80
CA GLN A 246 32.10 19.01 -27.74
C GLN A 246 30.75 18.39 -27.35
N GLN A 247 29.77 19.24 -27.03
CA GLN A 247 28.63 19.58 -27.91
C GLN A 247 27.65 20.50 -27.18
N ALA A 248 27.34 21.65 -27.78
CA ALA A 248 26.35 22.59 -27.29
C ALA A 248 24.96 21.91 -27.26
N LEU A 249 24.35 21.82 -26.07
CA LEU A 249 22.93 21.52 -25.93
C LEU A 249 22.11 22.74 -26.39
N PRO A 250 21.02 22.56 -27.15
CA PRO A 250 20.10 23.63 -27.45
C PRO A 250 19.33 24.04 -26.18
N GLU A 251 19.07 25.33 -26.05
CA GLU A 251 18.10 25.88 -25.10
C GLU A 251 16.73 25.17 -25.27
N PRO A 252 16.05 24.74 -24.19
CA PRO A 252 14.65 24.39 -24.30
C PRO A 252 13.85 25.70 -24.34
N THR A 253 13.48 26.09 -25.55
CA THR A 253 12.41 27.07 -25.80
C THR A 253 11.06 26.38 -25.64
N ASP A 254 10.14 27.12 -25.02
CA ASP A 254 8.68 27.06 -25.10
C ASP A 254 7.92 25.86 -24.48
N GLU A 255 7.18 26.22 -23.43
CA GLU A 255 5.83 25.76 -23.06
C GLU A 255 5.19 24.73 -24.01
N GLU A 256 5.25 23.45 -23.66
CA GLU A 256 4.28 22.47 -24.16
C GLU A 256 2.89 22.78 -23.58
N LEU A 257 2.17 23.64 -24.28
CA LEU A 257 0.72 23.78 -24.15
C LEU A 257 0.10 22.38 -24.26
N LEU A 258 -0.55 21.94 -23.17
CA LEU A 258 -1.37 20.74 -23.13
C LEU A 258 -2.29 20.71 -24.36
N ASP A 259 -2.17 19.65 -25.15
CA ASP A 259 -2.95 19.42 -26.37
C ASP A 259 -4.45 19.71 -26.10
N PRO A 260 -5.10 20.60 -26.87
CA PRO A 260 -6.51 20.96 -26.66
C PRO A 260 -7.45 19.75 -26.57
N ILE A 261 -7.10 18.64 -27.23
CA ILE A 261 -7.85 17.38 -27.19
C ILE A 261 -7.78 16.73 -25.80
N ILE A 262 -6.63 16.81 -25.13
CA ILE A 262 -6.42 16.27 -23.78
C ILE A 262 -7.14 17.14 -22.75
N MET A 263 -7.11 18.47 -22.89
CA MET A 263 -7.91 19.36 -22.05
C MET A 263 -9.41 19.10 -22.17
N GLU A 264 -9.92 18.87 -23.39
CA GLU A 264 -11.34 18.56 -23.60
C GLU A 264 -11.73 17.20 -22.99
N ALA A 265 -10.83 16.21 -23.06
CA ALA A 265 -11.02 14.90 -22.42
C ALA A 265 -11.02 14.99 -20.88
N ILE A 266 -10.14 15.82 -20.30
CA ILE A 266 -10.09 16.09 -18.86
C ILE A 266 -11.37 16.82 -18.41
N GLN A 267 -11.81 17.82 -19.17
CA GLN A 267 -13.02 18.58 -18.87
C GLN A 267 -14.27 17.68 -18.90
N ARG A 268 -14.40 16.80 -19.90
CA ARG A 268 -15.50 15.83 -19.96
C ARG A 268 -15.50 14.83 -18.80
N LYS A 269 -14.32 14.36 -18.37
CA LYS A 269 -14.20 13.48 -17.20
C LYS A 269 -14.60 14.20 -15.90
N LEU A 270 -14.23 15.47 -15.75
CA LEU A 270 -14.64 16.31 -14.63
C LEU A 270 -16.16 16.55 -14.60
N ASP A 271 -16.76 16.83 -15.77
CA ASP A 271 -18.20 17.05 -15.88
C ASP A 271 -19.00 15.77 -15.57
N LEU A 272 -18.54 14.60 -16.04
CA LEU A 272 -19.13 13.31 -15.70
C LEU A 272 -19.02 12.98 -14.21
N ALA A 273 -17.86 13.22 -13.60
CA ALA A 273 -17.66 13.00 -12.18
C ALA A 273 -18.55 13.92 -11.33
N LYS A 274 -18.75 15.17 -11.77
CA LYS A 274 -19.64 16.12 -11.11
C LYS A 274 -21.10 15.68 -11.21
N GLN A 275 -21.53 15.24 -12.38
CA GLN A 275 -22.90 14.75 -12.60
C GLN A 275 -23.19 13.51 -11.76
N GLU A 276 -22.25 12.56 -11.67
CA GLU A 276 -22.40 11.36 -10.84
C GLU A 276 -22.51 11.71 -9.34
N LEU A 277 -21.79 12.74 -8.89
CA LEU A 277 -21.82 13.20 -7.50
C LEU A 277 -23.14 13.91 -7.17
N GLU A 278 -23.66 14.73 -8.10
CA GLU A 278 -24.98 15.34 -7.99
C GLU A 278 -26.10 14.29 -7.95
N ASP A 279 -26.04 13.27 -8.80
CA ASP A 279 -27.01 12.16 -8.80
C ASP A 279 -26.98 11.36 -7.49
N LYS A 280 -25.79 11.10 -6.94
CA LYS A 280 -25.62 10.45 -5.63
C LYS A 280 -26.20 11.30 -4.49
N LEU A 281 -26.02 12.62 -4.54
CA LEU A 281 -26.59 13.53 -3.54
C LEU A 281 -28.12 13.59 -3.61
N ILE A 282 -28.69 13.65 -4.81
CA ILE A 282 -30.14 13.64 -5.03
C ILE A 282 -30.75 12.31 -4.57
N SER A 283 -30.11 11.18 -4.89
CA SER A 283 -30.56 9.86 -4.42
C SER A 283 -30.55 9.77 -2.90
N ARG A 284 -29.50 10.29 -2.26
CA ARG A 284 -29.39 10.29 -0.79
C ARG A 284 -30.41 11.20 -0.12
N GLN A 285 -30.76 12.33 -0.74
CA GLN A 285 -31.85 13.20 -0.27
C GLN A 285 -33.21 12.50 -0.37
N LYS A 286 -33.52 11.83 -1.48
CA LYS A 286 -34.76 11.06 -1.63
C LYS A 286 -34.87 9.94 -0.60
N ASP A 287 -33.79 9.19 -0.37
CA ASP A 287 -33.76 8.14 0.66
C ASP A 287 -34.01 8.70 2.07
N MET A 288 -33.51 9.89 2.37
CA MET A 288 -33.77 10.56 3.66
C MET A 288 -35.22 11.05 3.77
N GLU A 289 -35.78 11.62 2.70
CA GLU A 289 -37.18 12.06 2.67
C GLU A 289 -38.15 10.87 2.81
N GLU A 290 -37.89 9.75 2.14
CA GLU A 290 -38.68 8.52 2.29
C GLU A 290 -38.60 7.97 3.72
N LYS A 291 -37.41 7.98 4.32
CA LYS A 291 -37.24 7.58 5.73
C LYS A 291 -38.01 8.50 6.67
N LEU A 292 -37.97 9.81 6.48
CA LEU A 292 -38.72 10.78 7.29
C LEU A 292 -40.24 10.61 7.14
N MET A 293 -40.73 10.38 5.92
CA MET A 293 -42.14 10.11 5.64
C MET A 293 -42.62 8.78 6.24
N SER A 294 -41.78 7.74 6.23
CA SER A 294 -42.06 6.46 6.88
C SER A 294 -42.11 6.57 8.42
N MET A 295 -41.31 7.47 9.00
CA MET A 295 -41.32 7.75 10.44
C MET A 295 -42.52 8.60 10.85
N ALA A 296 -42.97 9.53 10.00
CA ALA A 296 -44.16 10.34 10.24
C ALA A 296 -45.46 9.52 10.16
N THR A 297 -45.52 8.52 9.28
CA THR A 297 -46.68 7.62 9.13
C THR A 297 -46.77 6.55 10.22
N LYS A 298 -45.66 6.16 10.86
CA LYS A 298 -45.64 5.27 12.05
C LYS A 298 -46.10 5.93 13.36
N LYS A 299 -46.40 7.23 13.37
CA LYS A 299 -46.84 7.99 14.55
C LYS A 299 -48.37 8.23 14.63
N LYS A 300 -49.18 7.52 13.84
CA LYS A 300 -50.64 7.49 13.97
C LYS A 300 -51.14 6.14 14.43
#